data_AF-A0A5E7FEI1-F1
#
_entry.id   AF-A0A5E7FEI1-F1
#
_cell.length_a   1.000
_cell.length_b   1.000
_cell.length_c   1.000
_cell.angle_alpha   90.00
_cell.angle_beta   90.00
_cell.angle_gamma   90.00
#
_symmetry.space_group_name_H-M   'P 1'
#
loop_
_entity.id
_entity.type
_entity.pdbx_description
1 polymer ?
#
loop_
_entity_poly.entity_id
_entity_poly.type
_entity_poly.pdbx_seq_one_letter_code
_entity_poly.pdbx_strand_id
1 'polypeptide(L)'
;MHQALPIIDIQPSFTPPQWLIDGTRTLIGTLPSAATVERHDESKTPFQKQLGWHPAPDDDSLIQADRIFIKHGYAPSPQTIEFLQSLKVERVLVCGLQTDTCCLAAGFALFGRREQRQPYPHCAAH
;
A
#
# COMPACT_ATOMS: atom_id res chain seq x y z
N MET A 1 2.95 -6.51 -21.33
CA MET A 1 2.24 -6.49 -20.06
C MET A 1 2.54 -5.18 -19.36
N HIS A 2 1.56 -4.28 -19.32
CA HIS A 2 1.65 -3.06 -18.52
C HIS A 2 1.31 -3.35 -17.06
N GLN A 3 2.18 -2.93 -16.14
CA GLN A 3 2.04 -3.22 -14.71
C GLN A 3 2.19 -1.94 -13.89
N ALA A 4 1.55 -1.90 -12.72
CA ALA A 4 1.79 -0.88 -11.70
C ALA A 4 2.16 -1.52 -10.36
N LEU A 5 2.83 -0.75 -9.52
CA LEU A 5 3.32 -1.13 -8.20
C LEU A 5 2.60 -0.34 -7.10
N PRO A 6 1.46 -0.82 -6.58
CA PRO A 6 0.91 -0.35 -5.31
C PRO A 6 1.82 -0.76 -4.16
N ILE A 7 2.28 0.20 -3.37
CA ILE A 7 3.16 0.03 -2.21
C ILE A 7 2.35 0.38 -0.96
N ILE A 8 2.08 -0.60 -0.14
CA ILE A 8 1.13 -0.48 0.97
C ILE A 8 1.90 -0.30 2.28
N ASP A 9 1.77 0.86 2.89
CA ASP A 9 2.13 1.13 4.29
C ASP A 9 3.55 0.71 4.69
N ILE A 10 4.51 0.86 3.77
CA ILE A 10 5.94 0.80 4.09
C ILE A 10 6.34 2.13 4.73
N GLN A 11 6.08 2.24 6.03
CA GLN A 11 6.24 3.44 6.86
C GLN A 11 6.75 3.07 8.26
N PRO A 12 7.32 4.01 9.05
CA PRO A 12 7.98 3.71 10.32
C PRO A 12 7.12 2.96 11.35
N SER A 13 5.83 3.30 11.48
CA SER A 13 4.96 2.70 12.51
C SER A 13 4.82 1.18 12.39
N PHE A 14 4.99 0.63 11.20
CA PHE A 14 4.91 -0.82 10.96
C PHE A 14 6.26 -1.52 11.04
N THR A 15 7.36 -0.79 11.32
CA THR A 15 8.73 -1.32 11.43
C THR A 15 9.08 -2.27 10.27
N PRO A 16 8.96 -1.82 9.01
CA PRO A 16 9.15 -2.70 7.85
C PRO A 16 10.55 -3.32 7.84
N PRO A 17 10.66 -4.62 7.53
CA PRO A 17 11.96 -5.26 7.46
C PRO A 17 12.77 -4.68 6.30
N GLN A 18 14.09 -4.51 6.50
CA GLN A 18 14.95 -3.84 5.53
C GLN A 18 14.93 -4.50 4.15
N TRP A 19 14.81 -5.83 4.07
CA TRP A 19 14.72 -6.54 2.79
C TRP A 19 13.49 -6.16 1.97
N LEU A 20 12.37 -5.80 2.62
CA LEU A 20 11.16 -5.34 1.94
C LEU A 20 11.38 -3.93 1.37
N ILE A 21 12.00 -3.05 2.15
CA ILE A 21 12.35 -1.70 1.72
C ILE A 21 13.29 -1.77 0.51
N ASP A 22 14.37 -2.52 0.62
CA ASP A 22 15.39 -2.64 -0.42
C ASP A 22 14.84 -3.31 -1.67
N GLY A 23 14.07 -4.40 -1.52
CA GLY A 23 13.41 -5.08 -2.62
C GLY A 23 12.44 -4.15 -3.37
N THR A 24 11.62 -3.38 -2.65
CA THR A 24 10.70 -2.41 -3.27
C THR A 24 11.46 -1.33 -4.03
N ARG A 25 12.56 -0.81 -3.45
CA ARG A 25 13.41 0.20 -4.10
C ARG A 25 13.96 -0.26 -5.44
N THR A 26 14.23 -1.56 -5.63
CA THR A 26 14.70 -2.09 -6.93
C THR A 26 13.68 -1.95 -8.05
N LEU A 27 12.39 -1.80 -7.72
CA LEU A 27 11.30 -1.68 -8.69
C LEU A 27 10.93 -0.21 -8.98
N ILE A 28 11.37 0.73 -8.14
CA ILE A 28 11.07 2.16 -8.33
C ILE A 28 11.75 2.67 -9.60
N GLY A 29 11.02 3.46 -10.38
CA GLY A 29 11.46 3.97 -11.69
C GLY A 29 11.34 2.95 -12.83
N THR A 30 11.07 1.68 -12.54
CA THR A 30 10.82 0.64 -13.55
C THR A 30 9.33 0.43 -13.83
N LEU A 31 8.47 0.74 -12.84
CA LEU A 31 7.02 0.61 -12.89
C LEU A 31 6.36 1.88 -12.34
N PRO A 32 5.22 2.33 -12.92
CA PRO A 32 4.37 3.32 -12.28
C PRO A 32 3.98 2.87 -10.88
N SER A 33 4.19 3.74 -9.89
CA SER A 33 4.11 3.37 -8.47
C SER A 33 3.21 4.32 -7.68
N ALA A 34 2.45 3.75 -6.73
CA ALA A 34 1.63 4.50 -5.80
C ALA A 34 1.86 3.95 -4.39
N ALA A 35 2.37 4.78 -3.49
CA ALA A 35 2.50 4.44 -2.08
C ALA A 35 1.27 4.89 -1.29
N THR A 36 0.82 4.07 -0.34
CA THR A 36 -0.09 4.49 0.72
C THR A 36 0.65 4.66 2.03
N VAL A 37 0.17 5.59 2.84
CA VAL A 37 0.62 5.80 4.22
C VAL A 37 -0.63 5.87 5.09
N GLU A 38 -0.70 5.00 6.09
CA GLU A 38 -1.74 5.02 7.09
C GLU A 38 -1.37 5.98 8.22
N ARG A 39 -2.19 7.01 8.43
CA ARG A 39 -2.04 7.93 9.55
C ARG A 39 -3.20 7.75 10.52
N HIS A 40 -2.89 7.88 11.80
CA HIS A 40 -3.91 7.75 12.83
C HIS A 40 -4.91 8.92 12.78
N ASP A 41 -6.18 8.57 12.79
CA ASP A 41 -7.31 9.46 13.01
C ASP A 41 -8.43 8.64 13.65
N GLU A 42 -8.53 8.72 14.98
CA GLU A 42 -9.47 7.94 15.79
C GLU A 42 -10.94 8.25 15.44
N SER A 43 -11.22 9.38 14.78
CA SER A 43 -12.57 9.71 14.30
C SER A 43 -12.98 8.93 13.05
N LYS A 44 -12.00 8.38 12.31
CA LYS A 44 -12.22 7.61 11.08
C LYS A 44 -12.11 6.12 11.31
N THR A 45 -10.97 5.68 11.87
CA THR A 45 -10.76 4.29 12.26
C THR A 45 -10.25 4.26 13.69
N PRO A 46 -11.05 3.77 14.65
CA PRO A 46 -10.73 3.88 16.07
C PRO A 46 -9.74 2.78 16.52
N PHE A 47 -8.53 2.81 15.96
CA PHE A 47 -7.48 1.82 16.19
C PHE A 47 -7.08 1.74 17.65
N GLN A 48 -6.93 2.86 18.34
CA GLN A 48 -6.54 2.84 19.75
C GLN A 48 -7.60 2.13 20.59
N LYS A 49 -8.89 2.43 20.36
CA LYS A 49 -9.98 1.81 21.10
C LYS A 49 -10.16 0.33 20.78
N GLN A 50 -9.93 -0.08 19.54
CA GLN A 50 -10.18 -1.44 19.07
C GLN A 50 -9.01 -2.39 19.30
N LEU A 51 -7.78 -1.89 19.12
CA LEU A 51 -6.57 -2.72 19.07
C LEU A 51 -5.54 -2.34 20.15
N GLY A 52 -5.72 -1.21 20.84
CA GLY A 52 -4.73 -0.68 21.77
C GLY A 52 -3.44 -0.18 21.10
N TRP A 53 -3.45 -0.05 19.77
CA TRP A 53 -2.33 0.34 18.93
C TRP A 53 -2.85 1.18 17.75
N HIS A 54 -2.04 2.10 17.23
CA HIS A 54 -2.31 2.86 16.02
C HIS A 54 -1.01 3.32 15.35
N PRO A 55 -1.01 3.66 14.03
CA PRO A 55 0.14 4.28 13.39
C PRO A 55 0.33 5.74 13.85
N ALA A 56 1.48 6.35 13.57
CA ALA A 56 1.71 7.75 13.90
C ALA A 56 0.76 8.69 13.10
N PRO A 57 0.38 9.86 13.65
CA PRO A 57 -0.45 10.83 12.95
C PRO A 57 0.29 11.55 11.81
N ASP A 58 1.61 11.51 11.80
CA ASP A 58 2.51 12.24 10.91
C ASP A 58 3.52 11.34 10.19
N ASP A 59 3.27 10.02 10.16
CA ASP A 59 4.12 9.08 9.46
C ASP A 59 4.29 9.44 7.97
N ASP A 60 5.46 9.14 7.42
CA ASP A 60 5.78 9.30 6.01
C ASP A 60 6.16 7.96 5.37
N SER A 61 6.04 7.87 4.05
CA SER A 61 6.48 6.67 3.33
C SER A 61 8.00 6.58 3.33
N LEU A 62 8.51 5.38 3.61
CA LEU A 62 9.94 5.06 3.49
C LEU A 62 10.35 4.80 2.03
N ILE A 63 9.38 4.77 1.10
CA ILE A 63 9.57 4.57 -0.33
C ILE A 63 9.09 5.80 -1.10
N GLN A 64 9.97 6.37 -1.92
CA GLN A 64 9.64 7.50 -2.79
C GLN A 64 8.98 6.97 -4.08
N ALA A 65 7.68 6.73 -4.02
CA ALA A 65 6.87 6.35 -5.18
C ALA A 65 6.50 7.58 -6.05
N ASP A 66 6.00 7.36 -7.26
CA ASP A 66 5.57 8.44 -8.16
C ASP A 66 4.42 9.27 -7.56
N ARG A 67 3.55 8.61 -6.79
CA ARG A 67 2.48 9.25 -6.00
C ARG A 67 2.42 8.64 -4.60
N ILE A 68 2.12 9.48 -3.62
CA ILE A 68 1.92 9.09 -2.22
C ILE A 68 0.52 9.52 -1.80
N PHE A 69 -0.24 8.61 -1.20
CA PHE A 69 -1.60 8.85 -0.73
C PHE A 69 -1.72 8.58 0.77
N ILE A 70 -2.29 9.52 1.50
CA ILE A 70 -2.62 9.33 2.92
C ILE A 70 -3.98 8.64 3.04
N LYS A 71 -4.05 7.59 3.88
CA LYS A 71 -5.29 6.94 4.29
C LYS A 71 -5.39 6.88 5.82
N HIS A 72 -6.60 6.63 6.32
CA HIS A 72 -6.89 6.60 7.75
C HIS A 72 -7.67 5.33 8.13
N GLY A 73 -7.27 4.21 7.55
CA GLY A 73 -7.93 2.91 7.66
C GLY A 73 -7.34 1.91 6.66
N TYR A 74 -7.76 0.65 6.74
CA TYR A 74 -7.13 -0.45 6.01
C TYR A 74 -7.23 -0.36 4.48
N ALA A 75 -8.36 0.13 3.96
CA ALA A 75 -8.60 0.15 2.52
C ALA A 75 -7.88 1.33 1.83
N PRO A 76 -7.39 1.16 0.59
CA PRO A 76 -6.89 2.27 -0.20
C PRO A 76 -7.93 3.38 -0.33
N SER A 77 -7.47 4.64 -0.36
CA SER A 77 -8.38 5.77 -0.57
C SER A 77 -8.98 5.74 -1.99
N PRO A 78 -10.16 6.36 -2.20
CA PRO A 78 -10.73 6.51 -3.54
C PRO A 78 -9.75 7.12 -4.54
N GLN A 79 -8.96 8.11 -4.11
CA GLN A 79 -7.94 8.76 -4.93
C GLN A 79 -6.82 7.80 -5.35
N THR A 80 -6.40 6.89 -4.45
CA THR A 80 -5.42 5.85 -4.77
C THR A 80 -5.97 4.93 -5.86
N ILE A 81 -7.22 4.51 -5.72
CA ILE A 81 -7.90 3.63 -6.68
C ILE A 81 -8.05 4.33 -8.04
N GLU A 82 -8.55 5.57 -8.06
CA GLU A 82 -8.70 6.36 -9.28
C GLU A 82 -7.38 6.56 -10.02
N PHE A 83 -6.30 6.85 -9.28
CA PHE A 83 -4.97 6.95 -9.85
C PHE A 83 -4.55 5.63 -10.51
N LEU A 84 -4.60 4.52 -9.78
CA LEU A 84 -4.20 3.21 -10.29
C LEU A 84 -5.01 2.81 -11.53
N GLN A 85 -6.32 3.09 -11.54
CA GLN A 85 -7.18 2.85 -12.70
C GLN A 85 -6.83 3.72 -13.90
N SER A 86 -6.43 4.97 -13.66
CA SER A 86 -6.05 5.89 -14.74
C SER A 86 -4.83 5.41 -15.53
N LEU A 87 -3.99 4.56 -14.92
CA LEU A 87 -2.83 3.96 -15.56
C LEU A 87 -3.20 2.90 -16.61
N LYS A 88 -4.44 2.37 -16.59
CA LYS A 88 -4.95 1.36 -17.53
C LYS A 88 -3.99 0.16 -17.68
N VAL A 89 -3.45 -0.31 -16.56
CA VAL A 89 -2.52 -1.44 -16.52
C VAL A 89 -3.26 -2.77 -16.66
N GLU A 90 -2.56 -3.84 -17.02
CA GLU A 90 -3.15 -5.18 -17.11
C GLU A 90 -3.08 -5.92 -15.76
N ARG A 91 -2.15 -5.49 -14.90
CA ARG A 91 -1.80 -6.13 -13.64
C ARG A 91 -1.27 -5.12 -12.65
N VAL A 92 -1.57 -5.37 -11.38
CA VAL A 92 -0.93 -4.71 -10.24
C VAL A 92 -0.07 -5.71 -9.46
N LEU A 93 1.11 -5.28 -9.04
CA LEU A 93 2.00 -6.04 -8.18
C LEU A 93 1.93 -5.41 -6.78
N VAL A 94 1.08 -5.94 -5.90
CA VAL A 94 0.95 -5.36 -4.56
C VAL A 94 2.16 -5.74 -3.71
N CYS A 95 2.81 -4.72 -3.15
CA CYS A 95 3.93 -4.82 -2.22
C CYS A 95 3.57 -4.11 -0.92
N GLY A 96 3.99 -4.59 0.24
CA GLY A 96 3.85 -3.82 1.49
C GLY A 96 3.44 -4.62 2.72
N LEU A 97 2.86 -3.89 3.68
CA LEU A 97 2.46 -4.37 5.00
C LEU A 97 1.02 -3.94 5.36
N GLN A 98 0.31 -4.66 6.24
CA GLN A 98 0.52 -6.08 6.56
C GLN A 98 -0.24 -6.94 5.55
N THR A 99 0.28 -8.14 5.26
CA THR A 99 -0.25 -9.03 4.22
C THR A 99 -1.73 -9.37 4.42
N ASP A 100 -2.16 -9.58 5.65
CA ASP A 100 -3.49 -10.03 6.07
C ASP A 100 -4.49 -8.89 6.34
N THR A 101 -4.02 -7.64 6.37
CA THR A 101 -4.87 -6.46 6.61
C THR A 101 -4.87 -5.52 5.40
N CYS A 102 -4.01 -4.51 5.36
CA CYS A 102 -4.00 -3.47 4.34
C CYS A 102 -3.69 -4.02 2.94
N CYS A 103 -2.73 -4.94 2.81
CA CYS A 103 -2.42 -5.57 1.52
C CYS A 103 -3.60 -6.40 1.01
N LEU A 104 -4.28 -7.12 1.90
CA LEU A 104 -5.48 -7.89 1.55
C LEU A 104 -6.63 -6.97 1.13
N ALA A 105 -6.87 -5.89 1.88
CA ALA A 105 -7.89 -4.89 1.56
C ALA A 105 -7.61 -4.19 0.21
N ALA A 106 -6.35 -3.83 -0.05
CA ALA A 106 -5.90 -3.29 -1.33
C ALA A 106 -6.11 -4.30 -2.46
N GLY A 107 -5.77 -5.57 -2.19
CA GLY A 107 -6.16 -6.70 -3.00
C GLY A 107 -7.65 -6.66 -3.32
N PHE A 108 -8.56 -6.78 -2.36
CA PHE A 108 -10.00 -6.80 -2.64
C PHE A 108 -10.54 -5.55 -3.35
N ALA A 109 -10.10 -4.36 -2.98
CA ALA A 109 -10.54 -3.10 -3.58
C ALA A 109 -10.26 -3.05 -5.09
N LEU A 110 -9.17 -3.67 -5.53
CA LEU A 110 -8.79 -3.77 -6.93
C LEU A 110 -9.46 -4.97 -7.65
N PHE A 111 -10.32 -5.79 -7.00
CA PHE A 111 -10.78 -7.11 -7.54
C PHE A 111 -12.01 -7.06 -8.42
N GLY A 112 -12.72 -5.94 -8.48
CA GLY A 112 -13.90 -5.83 -9.35
C GLY A 112 -13.61 -5.34 -10.76
N ARG A 113 -12.33 -5.05 -11.09
CA ARG A 113 -11.99 -4.10 -12.16
C ARG A 113 -10.89 -4.64 -13.08
N ARG A 114 -11.21 -5.65 -13.90
CA ARG A 114 -10.45 -6.19 -15.08
C ARG A 114 -8.94 -6.51 -14.99
N GLU A 115 -8.21 -6.21 -13.92
CA GLU A 115 -6.78 -6.53 -13.79
C GLU A 115 -6.51 -7.89 -13.13
N GLN A 116 -5.59 -8.68 -13.72
CA GLN A 116 -5.12 -9.95 -13.15
C GLN A 116 -4.07 -9.73 -12.05
N ARG A 117 -3.96 -10.67 -11.10
CA ARG A 117 -3.14 -10.54 -9.88
C ARG A 117 -2.02 -11.55 -9.79
N GLN A 118 -0.93 -11.13 -9.17
CA GLN A 118 0.01 -12.03 -8.54
C GLN A 118 0.61 -11.32 -7.32
N PRO A 119 0.41 -11.80 -6.07
CA PRO A 119 1.22 -11.33 -4.95
C PRO A 119 2.69 -11.58 -5.32
N TYR A 120 3.52 -10.54 -5.28
CA TYR A 120 4.93 -10.69 -5.60
C TYR A 120 5.59 -11.38 -4.40
N PRO A 121 6.02 -12.66 -4.52
CA PRO A 121 6.38 -13.48 -3.36
C PRO A 121 7.63 -12.98 -2.62
N HIS A 122 8.31 -11.98 -3.16
CA HIS A 122 9.51 -11.37 -2.59
C HIS A 122 9.24 -10.00 -1.93
N CYS A 123 7.98 -9.54 -1.84
CA CYS A 123 7.66 -8.16 -1.47
C CYS A 123 6.44 -8.01 -0.54
N ALA A 124 6.04 -9.05 0.20
CA ALA A 124 4.98 -8.97 1.19
C ALA A 124 5.42 -9.62 2.50
N ALA A 125 5.15 -8.97 3.62
CA ALA A 125 5.50 -9.45 4.95
C ALA A 125 4.28 -9.40 5.90
N HIS A 126 4.37 -10.18 6.98
CA HIS A 126 3.44 -10.14 8.10
C HIS A 126 3.87 -9.05 9.09
#